data_AF-A0A968LPB1-F1
#
_entry.id   AF-A0A968LPB1-F1
#
_cell.length_a   1.000
_cell.length_b   1.000
_cell.length_c   1.000
_cell.angle_alpha   90.00
_cell.angle_beta   90.00
_cell.angle_gamma   90.00
#
_symmetry.space_group_name_H-M   'P 1'
#
loop_
_entity.id
_entity.type
_entity.pdbx_description
1 polymer ?
#
loop_
_entity_poly.entity_id
_entity_poly.type
_entity_poly.pdbx_seq_one_letter_code
_entity_poly.pdbx_strand_id
1 'polypeptide(L)'
;MRGTLGVSHALEIAVDGVYRFDDSPQGLLYIGGGLGLGSIPRATNGVGRFEWDGELRGVIGYEWEIGSNLRVSLEGVVRAPFGSDPRLAILLGLVWLSR
;
A
#
# COMPACT_ATOMS: atom_id res chain seq x y z
N MET A 1 5.30 27.68 24.04
CA MET A 1 5.44 26.40 23.31
C MET A 1 4.97 25.28 24.22
N ARG A 2 3.96 24.51 23.81
CA ARG A 2 3.40 23.39 24.59
C ARG A 2 2.89 22.29 23.64
N GLY A 3 3.35 21.06 23.87
CA GLY A 3 2.75 19.73 23.59
C GLY A 3 2.46 19.35 22.13
N THR A 4 2.61 18.11 21.65
CA THR A 4 2.82 16.80 22.30
C THR A 4 3.55 15.92 21.28
N LEU A 5 4.61 15.20 21.67
CA LEU A 5 5.22 14.15 20.85
C LEU A 5 4.41 12.87 21.01
N GLY A 6 3.75 12.45 19.94
CA GLY A 6 3.01 11.19 19.92
C GLY A 6 2.39 10.90 18.57
N VAL A 7 3.21 10.40 17.63
CA VAL A 7 2.90 9.30 16.69
C VAL A 7 4.17 9.00 15.89
N SER A 8 4.85 7.90 16.24
CA SER A 8 5.88 7.29 15.39
C SER A 8 5.16 6.62 14.21
N HIS A 9 4.86 7.35 13.14
CA HIS A 9 4.31 6.75 11.93
C HIS A 9 5.34 5.77 11.35
N ALA A 10 4.96 4.50 11.25
CA ALA A 10 5.70 3.52 10.48
C ALA A 10 5.80 4.01 9.02
N LEU A 11 7.02 4.28 8.54
CA LEU A 11 7.30 4.52 7.14
C LEU A 11 7.35 3.17 6.41
N GLU A 12 6.62 3.07 5.30
CA GLU A 12 6.64 1.94 4.37
C GLU A 12 7.09 2.45 3.00
N ILE A 13 8.00 1.70 2.37
CA ILE A 13 8.41 1.89 0.98
C ILE A 13 8.17 0.57 0.27
N ALA A 14 7.47 0.60 -0.86
CA ALA A 14 7.22 -0.60 -1.65
C ALA A 14 7.43 -0.36 -3.13
N VAL A 15 7.86 -1.40 -3.83
CA VAL A 15 8.03 -1.42 -5.29
C VAL A 15 7.28 -2.63 -5.83
N ASP A 16 6.25 -2.37 -6.63
CA ASP A 16 5.40 -3.40 -7.21
C ASP A 16 5.48 -3.38 -8.75
N GLY A 17 5.68 -4.56 -9.35
CA GLY A 17 5.47 -4.77 -10.77
C GLY A 17 4.01 -5.14 -11.02
N VAL A 18 3.34 -4.42 -11.92
CA VAL A 18 1.91 -4.59 -12.19
C VAL A 18 1.66 -4.85 -13.66
N TYR A 19 0.86 -5.88 -13.96
CA TYR A 19 0.31 -6.17 -15.27
C TYR A 19 -1.14 -5.68 -15.34
N ARG A 20 -1.46 -4.93 -16.40
CA ARG A 20 -2.81 -4.38 -16.65
C ARG A 20 -3.49 -5.15 -17.78
N PHE A 21 -4.76 -5.47 -17.59
CA PHE A 21 -5.59 -6.09 -18.61
C PHE A 21 -6.34 -4.99 -19.37
N ASP A 22 -5.94 -4.73 -20.61
CA ASP A 22 -6.42 -3.60 -21.43
C ASP A 22 -7.78 -3.85 -22.13
N ASP A 23 -8.49 -4.93 -21.80
CA ASP A 23 -9.61 -5.41 -22.62
C ASP A 23 -11.02 -4.99 -22.18
N SER A 24 -11.18 -4.09 -21.20
CA SER A 24 -12.52 -3.71 -20.73
C SER A 24 -12.83 -2.21 -20.84
N PRO A 25 -13.90 -1.82 -21.57
CA PRO A 25 -14.35 -0.42 -21.64
C PRO A 25 -14.95 0.10 -20.32
N GLN A 26 -15.13 -0.74 -19.30
CA GLN A 26 -15.77 -0.38 -18.03
C GLN A 26 -14.76 -0.17 -16.88
N GLY A 27 -13.48 -0.51 -17.10
CA GLY A 27 -12.42 -0.37 -16.11
C GLY A 27 -11.30 -1.38 -16.30
N LEU A 28 -10.12 -1.06 -15.79
CA LEU A 28 -8.89 -1.83 -15.96
C LEU A 28 -8.65 -2.70 -14.72
N LEU A 29 -8.68 -4.01 -14.92
CA LEU A 29 -8.17 -4.96 -13.92
C LEU A 29 -6.64 -4.94 -13.98
N TYR A 30 -5.99 -5.03 -12.82
CA TYR A 30 -4.56 -5.23 -12.74
C TYR A 30 -4.18 -6.18 -11.62
N ILE A 31 -3.11 -6.93 -11.85
CA ILE A 31 -2.49 -7.81 -10.86
C ILE A 31 -1.00 -7.56 -10.81
N GLY A 32 -0.41 -7.76 -9.65
CA GLY A 32 1.00 -7.49 -9.47
C GLY A 32 1.58 -8.14 -8.23
N GLY A 33 2.87 -7.96 -8.09
CA GLY A 33 3.61 -8.36 -6.92
C GLY A 33 4.87 -7.55 -6.75
N GLY A 34 5.38 -7.52 -5.53
CA GLY A 34 6.46 -6.63 -5.18
C GLY A 34 7.12 -6.94 -3.86
N LEU A 35 8.02 -6.05 -3.50
CA LEU A 35 8.74 -6.08 -2.23
C LEU A 35 8.44 -4.78 -1.48
N GLY A 36 8.17 -4.92 -0.19
CA GLY A 36 8.02 -3.82 0.76
C GLY A 36 9.13 -3.81 1.79
N LEU A 37 9.43 -2.61 2.29
CA LEU A 37 10.25 -2.36 3.47
C LEU A 37 9.44 -1.48 4.42
N GLY A 38 9.10 -2.02 5.58
CA GLY A 38 8.37 -1.32 6.63
C GLY A 38 9.25 -1.05 7.83
N SER A 39 9.18 0.16 8.39
CA SER A 39 9.78 0.46 9.69
C SER A 39 8.81 0.08 10.81
N ILE A 40 9.24 -0.83 11.68
CA ILE A 40 8.46 -1.29 12.83
C ILE A 40 9.08 -0.66 14.08
N PRO A 41 8.33 0.17 14.83
CA PRO A 41 8.81 0.63 16.12
C PRO A 41 8.84 -0.56 17.08
N ARG A 42 10.04 -0.95 17.52
CA ARG A 42 10.23 -1.95 18.57
C ARG A 42 10.86 -1.31 19.80
N ALA A 43 10.29 -1.61 20.97
CA ALA A 43 10.91 -1.27 22.23
C ALA A 43 11.73 -2.46 22.72
N THR A 44 13.05 -2.33 22.78
CA THR A 44 13.92 -3.31 23.43
C THR A 44 14.45 -2.68 24.70
N ASN A 45 14.13 -3.25 25.86
CA ASN A 45 14.57 -2.76 27.18
C ASN A 45 14.23 -1.28 27.44
N GLY A 46 13.06 -0.82 27.01
CA GLY A 46 12.59 0.55 27.24
C GLY A 46 13.22 1.61 26.32
N VAL A 47 14.12 1.23 25.41
CA VAL A 47 14.65 2.11 24.37
C VAL A 47 13.88 1.85 23.07
N GLY A 48 13.24 2.89 22.53
CA GLY A 48 12.60 2.83 21.21
C GLY A 48 13.66 2.74 20.11
N ARG A 49 13.60 1.69 19.30
CA ARG A 49 14.37 1.55 18.06
C ARG A 49 13.44 1.32 16.88
N PHE A 50 13.87 1.79 15.71
CA PHE A 50 13.23 1.45 14.45
C PHE A 50 13.98 0.25 13.86
N GLU A 51 13.25 -0.84 13.64
CA GLU A 51 13.74 -2.00 12.89
C GLU A 51 13.09 -1.98 11.51
N TRP A 52 13.87 -2.30 10.48
CA TRP A 52 13.36 -2.41 9.11
C TRP A 52 13.09 -3.88 8.82
N ASP A 53 11.87 -4.18 8.41
CA ASP A 53 11.47 -5.52 8.02
C ASP A 53 11.04 -5.54 6.56
N GLY A 54 11.38 -6.63 5.88
CA GLY A 54 11.01 -6.85 4.49
C GLY A 54 9.71 -7.63 4.39
N GLU A 55 8.95 -7.38 3.34
CA GLU A 55 7.73 -8.13 3.04
C GLU A 55 7.60 -8.45 1.55
N LEU A 56 7.03 -9.62 1.25
CA LEU A 56 6.51 -9.94 -0.07
C LEU A 56 5.10 -9.37 -0.21
N ARG A 57 4.77 -8.84 -1.38
CA ARG A 57 3.47 -8.21 -1.64
C ARG A 57 2.82 -8.83 -2.85
N GLY A 58 1.52 -9.08 -2.76
CA GLY A 58 0.65 -9.42 -3.86
C GLY A 58 -0.43 -8.37 -3.97
N VAL A 59 -0.67 -7.86 -5.18
CA VAL A 59 -1.61 -6.78 -5.45
C VAL A 59 -2.62 -7.24 -6.50
N ILE A 60 -3.89 -6.94 -6.25
CA ILE A 60 -4.96 -7.02 -7.24
C ILE A 60 -5.76 -5.74 -7.13
N GLY A 61 -6.09 -5.12 -8.25
CA GLY A 61 -6.92 -3.94 -8.23
C GLY A 61 -7.72 -3.75 -9.48
N TYR A 62 -8.72 -2.88 -9.36
CA TYR A 62 -9.63 -2.52 -10.43
C TYR A 62 -9.77 -1.00 -10.44
N GLU A 63 -9.49 -0.38 -11.58
CA GLU A 63 -9.65 1.07 -11.80
C GLU A 63 -10.81 1.34 -12.75
N TRP A 64 -11.61 2.36 -12.48
CA TRP A 64 -12.62 2.84 -13.41
C TRP A 64 -12.63 4.37 -13.46
N GLU A 65 -12.94 4.92 -14.62
CA GLU A 65 -13.11 6.36 -14.80
C GLU A 65 -14.62 6.70 -14.74
N ILE A 66 -14.97 7.66 -13.89
CA ILE A 66 -16.31 8.23 -13.80
C ILE A 66 -16.29 9.59 -14.52
N GLY A 67 -16.86 9.62 -15.72
CA GLY A 67 -16.78 10.78 -16.61
C GLY A 67 -15.33 11.03 -17.07
N SER A 68 -14.99 12.28 -17.37
CA SER A 68 -13.67 12.62 -17.90
C SER A 68 -12.61 12.95 -16.84
N ASN A 69 -13.02 13.15 -15.58
CA ASN A 69 -12.22 13.86 -14.58
C ASN A 69 -12.01 13.09 -13.27
N LEU A 70 -12.63 11.92 -13.07
CA LEU A 70 -12.49 11.16 -11.84
C LEU A 70 -12.07 9.74 -12.15
N ARG A 71 -10.95 9.30 -11.58
CA ARG A 71 -10.57 7.90 -11.53
C ARG A 71 -10.78 7.38 -10.11
N VAL A 72 -11.44 6.24 -10.02
CA VAL A 72 -11.63 5.50 -8.77
C VAL A 72 -10.90 4.18 -8.91
N SER A 73 -10.25 3.74 -7.84
CA SER A 73 -9.61 2.43 -7.78
C SER A 73 -9.99 1.69 -6.51
N LEU A 74 -10.15 0.38 -6.64
CA LEU A 74 -10.25 -0.55 -5.51
C LEU A 74 -9.09 -1.52 -5.59
N GLU A 75 -8.28 -1.59 -4.54
CA GLU A 75 -7.09 -2.44 -4.50
C GLU A 75 -7.11 -3.34 -3.25
N GLY A 76 -6.84 -4.63 -3.46
CA GLY A 76 -6.50 -5.58 -2.41
C GLY A 76 -5.00 -5.84 -2.41
N VAL A 77 -4.37 -5.66 -1.26
CA VAL A 77 -2.94 -5.90 -1.06
C VAL A 77 -2.77 -6.97 0.01
N VAL A 78 -2.19 -8.11 -0.38
CA VAL A 78 -1.70 -9.12 0.54
C VAL A 78 -0.23 -8.86 0.82
N ARG A 79 0.14 -8.82 2.09
CA ARG A 79 1.49 -8.56 2.56
C ARG A 79 1.96 -9.73 3.40
N ALA A 80 3.13 -10.25 3.13
CA ALA A 80 3.73 -11.36 3.87
C ALA A 80 5.10 -10.91 4.40
N PRO A 81 5.16 -10.38 5.64
CA PRO A 81 6.43 -9.98 6.23
C PRO A 81 7.30 -11.21 6.53
N PHE A 82 8.62 -11.05 6.44
CA PHE A 82 9.53 -12.18 6.64
C PHE A 82 9.53 -12.66 8.10
N GLY A 83 8.90 -13.80 8.33
CA GLY A 83 8.83 -14.42 9.66
C GLY A 83 7.61 -14.03 10.50
N SER A 84 6.56 -13.47 9.88
CA SER A 84 5.26 -13.27 10.54
C SER A 84 4.09 -13.61 9.61
N ASP A 85 2.88 -13.65 10.18
CA ASP A 85 1.69 -14.00 9.42
C ASP A 85 1.33 -12.95 8.35
N PRO A 86 0.83 -13.39 7.19
CA PRO A 86 0.41 -12.49 6.14
C PRO A 86 -0.80 -11.65 6.57
N ARG A 87 -0.86 -10.42 6.04
CA ARG A 87 -1.88 -9.42 6.32
C ARG A 87 -2.55 -9.00 5.02
N LEU A 88 -3.86 -8.79 5.07
CA LEU A 88 -4.63 -8.24 3.96
C LEU A 88 -4.98 -6.78 4.26
N ALA A 89 -4.77 -5.92 3.28
CA ALA A 89 -5.25 -4.54 3.26
C ALA A 89 -6.16 -4.32 2.05
N ILE A 90 -7.19 -3.50 2.21
CA ILE A 90 -8.05 -3.04 1.12
C ILE A 90 -7.93 -1.52 1.07
N LEU A 91 -7.66 -0.99 -0.11
CA LEU A 91 -7.45 0.43 -0.36
C LEU A 91 -8.48 0.91 -1.38
N LEU A 92 -9.07 2.08 -1.11
CA LEU A 92 -9.93 2.79 -2.04
C LEU A 92 -9.20 4.07 -2.47
N GLY A 93 -8.89 4.18 -3.76
CA GLY A 93 -8.23 5.33 -4.35
C GLY A 93 -9.21 6.24 -5.09
N LEU A 94 -9.00 7.54 -4.94
CA LEU A 94 -9.74 8.58 -5.65
C LEU A 94 -8.73 9.58 -6.22
N VAL A 95 -8.72 9.73 -7.54
CA VAL A 95 -7.81 10.64 -8.23
C VAL A 95 -8.62 11.55 -9.14
N TRP A 96 -8.54 12.86 -8.90
CA TRP A 96 -9.06 13.85 -9.83
C TRP A 96 -8.08 14.02 -11.00
N LEU A 97 -8.57 13.83 -12.22
CA LEU A 97 -7.83 14.00 -13.45
C LEU A 97 -8.07 15.43 -13.95
N SER A 98 -7.06 16.29 -13.85
CA SER A 98 -7.05 17.57 -14.59
C SER A 98 -6.58 17.29 -16.01
N ARG A 99 -7.51 17.26 -16.97
CA ARG A 99 -7.21 17.21 -18.41
C ARG A 99 -7.33 18.61 -19.02
#